data_AF-A0A3P7WCS1-F1
#
_entry.id   AF-A0A3P7WCS1-F1
#
_cell.length_a   1.000
_cell.length_b   1.000
_cell.length_c   1.000
_cell.angle_alpha   90.00
_cell.angle_beta   90.00
_cell.angle_gamma   90.00
#
_symmetry.space_group_name_H-M   'P 1'
#
loop_
_entity.id
_entity.type
_entity.pdbx_description
1 polymer ?
#
loop_
_entity_poly.entity_id
_entity_poly.type
_entity_poly.pdbx_seq_one_letter_code
_entity_poly.pdbx_strand_id
1 'polypeptide(L)' 'MWLEMQWYDYKLTWDPEKWNNIRKLHVPSDQIWIPDILLYNK' A
#
# COMPACT_ATOMS: atom_id res chain seq x y z
N MET A 1 16.73 -8.17 -9.16
CA MET A 1 15.85 -8.90 -8.22
C MET A 1 14.63 -8.02 -7.98
N TRP A 2 13.42 -8.57 -7.96
CA TRP A 2 12.19 -7.82 -7.69
C TRP A 2 11.58 -8.33 -6.38
N LEU A 3 11.17 -7.42 -5.51
CA LEU A 3 10.50 -7.73 -4.25
C LEU A 3 9.06 -7.23 -4.32
N GLU A 4 8.10 -8.14 -4.16
CA GLU A 4 6.69 -7.79 -4.03
C GLU A 4 6.34 -7.73 -2.54
N MET A 5 5.71 -6.63 -2.11
CA MET A 5 5.31 -6.41 -0.72
C MET A 5 3.81 -6.12 -0.68
N GLN A 6 3.12 -6.73 0.28
CA GLN A 6 1.71 -6.52 0.53
C GLN A 6 1.49 -6.33 2.02
N TRP A 7 0.77 -5.26 2.39
CA TRP A 7 0.35 -4.99 3.76
C TRP A 7 -1.05 -4.36 3.75
N TYR A 8 -1.68 -4.32 4.93
CA TYR A 8 -2.98 -3.69 5.13
C TYR A 8 -2.82 -2.40 5.92
N ASP A 9 -3.29 -1.28 5.35
CA ASP A 9 -3.37 0.01 6.03
C ASP A 9 -4.84 0.38 6.25
N TYR A 10 -5.26 0.43 7.51
CA TYR A 10 -6.66 0.74 7.87
C TYR A 10 -7.06 2.17 7.50
N LYS A 11 -6.11 3.10 7.39
CA LYS A 11 -6.39 4.49 6.99
C LYS A 11 -6.62 4.62 5.49
N LEU A 12 -6.15 3.66 4.69
CA LEU A 12 -6.36 3.60 3.23
C LEU A 12 -7.57 2.76 2.87
N THR A 13 -8.62 2.80 3.69
CA THR A 13 -9.89 2.12 3.43
C THR A 13 -10.99 3.13 3.14
N TRP A 14 -11.84 2.83 2.15
CA TRP A 14 -12.98 3.66 1.78
C TRP A 14 -14.14 2.79 1.29
N ASP A 15 -15.34 3.37 1.29
CA ASP A 15 -16.55 2.76 0.74
C ASP A 15 -16.60 3.00 -0.78
N PRO A 16 -16.46 1.97 -1.63
CA PRO A 16 -16.43 2.14 -3.08
C PRO A 16 -17.69 2.78 -3.63
N GLU A 17 -18.87 2.54 -3.03
CA GLU A 17 -20.15 3.07 -3.54
C GLU A 17 -20.19 4.60 -3.44
N LYS A 18 -19.57 5.17 -2.41
CA LYS A 18 -19.45 6.62 -2.23
C LYS A 18 -18.41 7.27 -3.15
N TRP A 19 -17.50 6.48 -3.72
CA TRP A 19 -16.39 6.94 -4.55
C TRP A 19 -16.43 6.32 -5.93
N ASN A 20 -17.59 6.39 -6.60
CA ASN A 20 -17.80 5.96 -8.00
C ASN A 20 -17.27 4.55 -8.31
N ASN A 21 -17.43 3.61 -7.37
CA ASN A 21 -16.96 2.23 -7.45
C ASN A 21 -15.43 2.08 -7.67
N ILE A 22 -14.63 3.05 -7.25
CA ILE A 22 -13.17 2.93 -7.26
C ILE A 22 -12.77 1.87 -6.22
N ARG A 23 -12.11 0.81 -6.67
CA ARG A 23 -11.65 -0.31 -5.83
C ARG A 23 -10.13 -0.44 -5.75
N LYS A 24 -9.41 0.22 -6.66
CA LYS A 24 -7.96 0.20 -6.74
C LYS A 24 -7.46 1.59 -7.06
N LEU A 25 -6.36 1.97 -6.43
CA LEU A 25 -5.70 3.24 -6.62
C LEU A 25 -4.20 2.99 -6.72
N HIS A 26 -3.53 3.73 -7.59
CA HIS A 26 -2.08 3.77 -7.66
C HIS A 26 -1.61 5.03 -6.94
N VAL A 27 -0.96 4.86 -5.79
CA VAL A 27 -0.43 5.96 -4.98
C VAL A 27 1.09 5.85 -4.92
N PRO A 28 1.83 6.95 -5.12
CA PRO A 28 3.26 7.00 -4.88
C PRO A 28 3.63 6.57 -3.45
N SER A 29 4.74 5.84 -3.30
CA SER A 29 5.18 5.30 -2.00
C SER A 29 5.62 6.37 -0.99
N ASP A 30 5.97 7.58 -1.45
CA ASP A 30 6.34 8.72 -0.62
C ASP A 30 5.14 9.42 0.05
N GLN A 31 3.92 9.09 -0.37
CA GLN A 31 2.68 9.67 0.15
C GLN A 31 1.98 8.81 1.21
N ILE A 32 2.43 7.57 1.40
CA ILE A 32 1.83 6.61 2.32
C ILE A 32 2.88 6.03 3.25
N TRP A 33 2.43 5.52 4.39
CA TRP A 33 3.30 4.74 5.24
C TRP A 33 3.61 3.40 4.57
N ILE A 34 4.89 3.03 4.56
CA ILE A 34 5.38 1.73 4.09
C ILE A 34 6.18 1.08 5.22
N PRO A 35 6.15 -0.26 5.36
CA PRO A 35 6.97 -0.94 6.35
C PRO A 35 8.46 -0.87 5.99
N ASP A 36 9.30 -0.58 6.98
CA ASP A 36 10.76 -0.63 6.82
C ASP A 36 11.22 -2.10 6.73
N ILE A 37 11.83 -2.48 5.60
CA ILE A 37 12.38 -3.83 5.39
C ILE A 37 13.91 -3.77 5.38
N LEU A 38 14.53 -4.53 6.27
CA LEU A 38 15.97 -4.69 6.35
C LEU A 38 16.38 -6.09 5.89
N LEU A 39 17.26 -6.15 4.90
CA LEU A 39 17.90 -7.41 4.50
C LEU A 39 19.16 -7.61 5.35
N TYR A 40 19.07 -8.45 6.38
CA TYR A 40 20.26 -8.93 7.08
C TYR A 40 20.85 -10.11 6.32
N ASN A 41 22.05 -9.92 5.76
CA ASN A 41 22.86 -11.00 5.23
C ASN A 41 24.13 -11.11 6.09
N LYS A 42 24.46 -12.32 6.54
CA LYS A 42 25.66 -12.63 7.30
C LYS A 42 26.55 -13.56 6.49
#